data_AF-A0A7Y5ETE3-F1
#
_entry.id   AF-A0A7Y5ETE3-F1
#
_cell.length_a   1.000
_cell.length_b   1.000
_cell.length_c   1.000
_cell.angle_alpha   90.00
_cell.angle_beta   90.00
_cell.angle_gamma   90.00
#
_symmetry.space_group_name_H-M   'P 1'
#
loop_
_entity.id
_entity.type
_entity.pdbx_description
1 polymer ?
#
loop_
_entity_poly.entity_id
_entity_poly.type
_entity_poly.pdbx_seq_one_letter_code
_entity_poly.pdbx_strand_id
1 'polypeptide(L)'
;MSLKFDKFKIRFKYNNSEFFKVYKNNYFCLEMMILETTTFSLIVDILKFIIPAIIVFSATYIMMRQFLEEDYKKKLLEIKEKNAGVITPIKLQAYERLTILLERIAPENLVISLSKPKQTAAELKQLINFQVTEEFNHNISQQVYISSQAWELIKLIREQVLQIVDISYKDLPDNAKGTDLGKAIINELMNHKSHPTRSGIEFLKKEISLVM
;
A
#
# COMPACT_ATOMS: atom_id res chain seq x y z
N MET A 1 -16.50 -76.11 -109.14
CA MET A 1 -15.11 -76.56 -108.93
C MET A 1 -14.33 -75.45 -108.22
N SER A 2 -13.85 -75.74 -107.01
CA SER A 2 -12.75 -75.06 -106.32
C SER A 2 -12.88 -73.57 -105.90
N LEU A 3 -13.29 -73.40 -104.64
CA LEU A 3 -12.65 -72.56 -103.60
C LEU A 3 -12.37 -71.06 -103.88
N LYS A 4 -13.28 -70.20 -103.39
CA LYS A 4 -12.94 -68.85 -102.90
C LYS A 4 -13.37 -68.73 -101.44
N PHE A 5 -12.41 -68.73 -100.53
CA PHE A 5 -12.65 -68.52 -99.10
C PHE A 5 -12.68 -67.01 -98.81
N ASP A 6 -13.89 -66.45 -98.81
CA ASP A 6 -14.20 -65.19 -98.13
C ASP A 6 -14.67 -65.51 -96.69
N LYS A 7 -13.80 -65.30 -95.71
CA LYS A 7 -14.21 -65.10 -94.30
C LYS A 7 -13.32 -64.03 -93.68
N PHE A 8 -13.93 -62.86 -93.54
CA PHE A 8 -13.54 -61.72 -92.72
C PHE A 8 -12.76 -62.15 -91.47
N LYS A 9 -11.46 -61.87 -91.45
CA LYS A 9 -10.63 -61.90 -90.25
C LYS A 9 -10.36 -60.44 -89.90
N ILE A 10 -11.25 -59.85 -89.10
CA ILE A 10 -11.05 -58.50 -88.54
C ILE A 10 -9.82 -58.58 -87.65
N ARG A 11 -8.67 -58.24 -88.21
CA ARG A 11 -7.39 -58.18 -87.51
C ARG A 11 -7.33 -56.79 -86.89
N PHE A 12 -7.82 -56.66 -85.67
CA PHE A 12 -7.56 -55.48 -84.84
C PHE A 12 -6.04 -55.32 -84.70
N LYS A 13 -5.47 -54.44 -85.53
CA LYS A 13 -4.09 -53.99 -85.39
C LYS A 13 -4.11 -52.83 -84.39
N TYR A 14 -4.48 -53.13 -83.14
CA TYR A 14 -4.33 -52.16 -82.05
C TYR A 14 -2.83 -51.91 -81.89
N ASN A 15 -2.43 -50.66 -82.15
CA ASN A 15 -1.08 -50.20 -81.89
C ASN A 15 -0.91 -50.17 -80.36
N ASN A 16 -0.36 -51.26 -79.80
CA ASN A 16 -0.15 -51.43 -78.34
C ASN A 16 0.53 -50.21 -77.71
N SER A 17 1.38 -49.50 -78.45
CA SER A 17 2.09 -48.32 -77.94
C SER A 17 1.19 -47.15 -77.54
N GLU A 18 0.05 -46.93 -78.21
CA GLU A 18 -0.89 -45.86 -77.86
C GLU A 18 -1.84 -46.26 -76.72
N PHE A 19 -2.27 -47.52 -76.69
CA PHE A 19 -3.14 -48.04 -75.63
C PHE A 19 -2.44 -48.06 -74.26
N PHE A 20 -1.15 -48.44 -74.24
CA PHE A 20 -0.32 -48.37 -73.03
C PHE A 20 -0.05 -46.92 -72.58
N LYS A 21 0.06 -45.96 -73.51
CA LYS A 21 0.21 -44.53 -73.17
C LYS A 21 -1.06 -43.97 -72.52
N VAL A 22 -2.24 -44.27 -73.06
CA VAL A 22 -3.52 -43.79 -72.51
C VAL A 22 -3.78 -44.36 -71.12
N TYR A 23 -3.56 -45.67 -70.93
CA TYR A 23 -3.69 -46.28 -69.60
C TYR A 23 -2.66 -45.73 -68.61
N LYS A 24 -1.39 -45.59 -69.00
CA LYS A 24 -0.34 -45.01 -68.14
C LYS A 24 -0.64 -43.55 -67.75
N ASN A 25 -1.19 -42.75 -68.67
CA ASN A 25 -1.60 -41.37 -68.38
C ASN A 25 -2.81 -41.32 -67.44
N ASN A 26 -3.79 -42.21 -67.61
CA ASN A 26 -4.95 -42.29 -66.74
C ASN A 26 -4.59 -42.77 -65.33
N TYR A 27 -3.69 -43.76 -65.18
CA TYR A 27 -3.19 -44.18 -63.87
C TYR A 27 -2.33 -43.09 -63.21
N PHE A 28 -1.50 -42.38 -63.98
CA PHE A 28 -0.71 -41.26 -63.47
C PHE A 28 -1.59 -40.07 -63.03
N CYS A 29 -2.64 -39.74 -63.79
CA CYS A 29 -3.63 -38.75 -63.37
C CYS A 29 -4.42 -39.21 -62.12
N LEU A 30 -4.78 -40.49 -62.02
CA LEU A 30 -5.42 -41.03 -60.82
C LEU A 30 -4.49 -40.94 -59.61
N GLU A 31 -3.22 -41.30 -59.74
CA GLU A 31 -2.22 -41.20 -58.66
C GLU A 31 -2.02 -39.74 -58.23
N MET A 32 -1.92 -38.81 -59.17
CA MET A 32 -1.82 -37.36 -58.88
C MET A 32 -3.07 -36.82 -58.17
N MET A 33 -4.27 -37.24 -58.58
CA MET A 33 -5.53 -36.83 -57.95
C MET A 33 -5.70 -37.44 -56.54
N ILE A 34 -5.22 -38.67 -56.33
CA ILE A 34 -5.19 -39.33 -55.02
C ILE A 34 -4.15 -38.65 -54.10
N LEU A 35 -3.01 -38.20 -54.65
CA LEU A 35 -1.98 -37.44 -53.92
C LEU A 35 -2.50 -36.05 -53.49
N GLU A 36 -3.25 -35.34 -54.34
CA GLU A 36 -3.85 -34.05 -53.97
C GLU A 36 -4.95 -34.18 -52.90
N THR A 37 -5.79 -35.22 -53.00
CA THR A 37 -6.84 -35.46 -52.00
C THR A 37 -6.28 -35.92 -50.65
N THR A 38 -5.22 -36.73 -50.65
CA THR A 38 -4.53 -37.18 -49.42
C THR A 38 -3.71 -36.07 -48.74
N THR A 39 -3.08 -35.19 -49.51
CA THR A 39 -2.40 -34.00 -48.94
C THR A 39 -3.39 -33.02 -48.33
N PHE A 40 -4.54 -32.79 -48.96
CA PHE A 40 -5.62 -31.98 -48.39
C PHE A 40 -6.19 -32.59 -47.09
N SER A 41 -6.42 -33.91 -47.04
CA SER A 41 -6.89 -34.56 -45.80
C SER A 41 -5.87 -34.46 -44.67
N LEU A 42 -4.57 -34.57 -44.96
CA LEU A 42 -3.50 -34.39 -43.97
C LEU A 42 -3.49 -32.98 -43.38
N ILE A 43 -3.70 -31.94 -44.20
CA ILE A 43 -3.79 -30.55 -43.72
C ILE A 43 -4.99 -30.37 -42.79
N VAL A 44 -6.15 -30.91 -43.17
CA VAL A 44 -7.38 -30.84 -42.34
C VAL A 44 -7.20 -31.58 -41.03
N ASP A 45 -6.54 -32.74 -41.02
CA ASP A 45 -6.28 -33.50 -39.80
C ASP A 45 -5.30 -32.77 -38.88
N ILE A 46 -4.24 -32.13 -39.42
CA ILE A 46 -3.34 -31.28 -38.64
C ILE A 46 -4.10 -30.07 -38.05
N LEU A 47 -4.99 -29.45 -38.82
CA LEU A 47 -5.77 -28.29 -38.38
C LEU A 47 -6.70 -28.63 -37.20
N LYS A 48 -7.26 -29.85 -37.17
CA LYS A 48 -8.07 -30.35 -36.04
C LYS A 48 -7.29 -30.44 -34.72
N PHE A 49 -5.96 -30.56 -34.76
CA PHE A 49 -5.11 -30.51 -33.56
C PHE A 49 -4.66 -29.09 -33.21
N ILE A 50 -4.36 -28.27 -34.22
CA ILE A 50 -3.88 -26.89 -34.03
C ILE A 50 -4.97 -26.00 -33.41
N ILE A 51 -6.23 -26.10 -33.87
CA ILE A 51 -7.31 -25.25 -33.37
C ILE A 51 -7.52 -25.44 -31.85
N PRO A 52 -7.71 -26.67 -31.32
CA PRO A 52 -7.81 -26.89 -29.87
C PRO A 52 -6.55 -26.47 -29.13
N ALA A 53 -5.35 -26.69 -29.70
CA ALA A 53 -4.10 -26.28 -29.07
C ALA A 53 -4.01 -24.76 -28.89
N ILE A 54 -4.43 -23.96 -29.88
CA ILE A 54 -4.47 -22.50 -29.80
C ILE A 54 -5.50 -22.03 -28.76
N ILE A 55 -6.66 -22.68 -28.70
CA ILE A 55 -7.70 -22.35 -27.71
C ILE A 55 -7.18 -22.58 -26.29
N VAL A 56 -6.59 -23.76 -26.04
CA VAL A 56 -6.02 -24.10 -24.73
C VAL A 56 -4.85 -23.18 -24.38
N PHE A 57 -3.97 -22.87 -25.34
CA PHE A 57 -2.87 -21.92 -25.14
C PHE A 57 -3.38 -20.54 -24.76
N SER A 58 -4.38 -20.03 -25.47
CA SER A 58 -4.98 -18.71 -25.22
C SER A 58 -5.66 -18.66 -23.85
N ALA A 59 -6.45 -19.69 -23.51
CA ALA A 59 -7.10 -19.78 -22.21
C ALA A 59 -6.08 -19.85 -21.06
N THR A 60 -5.06 -20.70 -21.21
CA THR A 60 -3.97 -20.82 -20.23
C THR A 60 -3.20 -19.51 -20.08
N TYR A 61 -2.90 -18.83 -21.19
CA TYR A 61 -2.23 -17.53 -21.17
C TYR A 61 -3.04 -16.47 -20.40
N ILE A 62 -4.36 -16.38 -20.64
CA ILE A 62 -5.25 -15.45 -19.92
C ILE A 62 -5.31 -15.79 -18.43
N MET A 63 -5.51 -17.07 -18.08
CA MET A 63 -5.55 -17.52 -16.69
C MET A 63 -4.22 -17.24 -15.97
N MET A 64 -3.09 -17.51 -16.63
CA MET A 64 -1.77 -17.26 -16.06
C MET A 64 -1.55 -15.77 -15.80
N ARG A 65 -1.97 -14.91 -16.72
CA ARG A 65 -1.90 -13.45 -16.52
C ARG A 65 -2.76 -12.99 -15.35
N GLN A 66 -4.01 -13.44 -15.26
CA GLN A 66 -4.90 -13.10 -14.14
C GLN A 66 -4.33 -13.58 -12.81
N PHE A 67 -3.83 -14.81 -12.77
CA PHE A 67 -3.20 -15.38 -11.58
C PHE A 67 -1.98 -14.57 -11.12
N LEU A 68 -1.09 -14.20 -12.05
CA LEU A 68 0.10 -13.38 -11.73
C LEU A 68 -0.27 -11.98 -11.23
N GLU A 69 -1.27 -11.34 -11.84
CA GLU A 69 -1.75 -10.02 -11.41
C GLU A 69 -2.40 -10.08 -10.01
N GLU A 70 -3.18 -11.13 -9.73
CA GLU A 70 -3.76 -11.37 -8.40
C GLU A 70 -2.72 -11.68 -7.35
N ASP A 71 -1.74 -12.55 -7.65
CA ASP A 71 -0.65 -12.90 -6.74
C ASP A 71 0.21 -11.67 -6.41
N TYR A 72 0.47 -10.82 -7.41
CA TYR A 72 1.17 -9.56 -7.21
C TYR A 72 0.37 -8.60 -6.30
N LYS A 73 -0.94 -8.45 -6.53
CA LYS A 73 -1.82 -7.64 -5.67
C LYS A 73 -1.85 -8.16 -4.23
N LYS A 74 -1.98 -9.49 -4.05
CA LYS A 74 -1.95 -10.13 -2.72
C LYS A 74 -0.63 -9.87 -2.01
N LYS A 75 0.51 -10.08 -2.67
CA LYS A 75 1.83 -9.78 -2.11
C LYS A 75 1.99 -8.31 -1.72
N LEU A 76 1.48 -7.39 -2.53
CA LEU A 76 1.50 -5.96 -2.18
C LEU A 76 0.65 -5.66 -0.95
N LEU A 77 -0.53 -6.27 -0.83
CA LEU A 77 -1.38 -6.13 0.36
C LEU A 77 -0.69 -6.72 1.59
N GLU A 78 -0.08 -7.90 1.50
CA GLU A 78 0.67 -8.51 2.60
C GLU A 78 1.86 -7.64 3.05
N ILE A 79 2.59 -7.03 2.12
CA ILE A 79 3.69 -6.10 2.47
C ILE A 79 3.13 -4.86 3.19
N LYS A 80 2.01 -4.30 2.71
CA LYS A 80 1.35 -3.17 3.37
C LYS A 80 0.84 -3.55 4.75
N GLU A 81 0.23 -4.72 4.92
CA GLU A 81 -0.22 -5.24 6.21
C GLU A 81 0.94 -5.47 7.17
N LYS A 82 2.05 -6.07 6.70
CA LYS A 82 3.26 -6.26 7.51
C LYS A 82 3.85 -4.92 7.96
N ASN A 83 3.92 -3.93 7.08
CA ASN A 83 4.41 -2.59 7.43
C ASN A 83 3.45 -1.86 8.39
N ALA A 84 2.13 -1.96 8.17
CA ALA A 84 1.13 -1.42 9.08
C ALA A 84 1.21 -2.07 10.47
N GLY A 85 1.44 -3.39 10.53
CA GLY A 85 1.60 -4.12 11.79
C GLY A 85 2.81 -3.68 12.63
N VAL A 86 3.84 -3.10 12.02
CA VAL A 86 5.06 -2.64 12.73
C VAL A 86 5.07 -1.14 12.97
N ILE A 87 4.70 -0.34 11.97
CA ILE A 87 4.83 1.13 12.03
C ILE A 87 3.65 1.77 12.79
N THR A 88 2.44 1.25 12.63
CA THR A 88 1.24 1.82 13.28
C THR A 88 1.35 1.79 14.81
N PRO A 89 1.79 0.69 15.46
CA PRO A 89 1.99 0.69 16.92
C PRO A 89 2.99 1.74 17.40
N ILE A 90 4.10 1.92 16.67
CA ILE A 90 5.13 2.90 17.04
C ILE A 90 4.59 4.33 16.94
N LYS A 91 3.81 4.63 15.88
CA LYS A 91 3.13 5.92 15.75
C LYS A 91 2.15 6.16 16.89
N LEU A 92 1.27 5.19 17.18
CA LEU A 92 0.30 5.29 18.27
C LEU A 92 0.99 5.52 19.63
N GLN A 93 2.08 4.80 19.89
CA GLN A 93 2.87 4.97 21.10
C GLN A 93 3.48 6.38 21.20
N ALA A 94 3.94 6.96 20.09
CA ALA A 94 4.45 8.32 20.06
C ALA A 94 3.35 9.34 20.41
N TYR A 95 2.15 9.18 19.84
CA TYR A 95 0.99 10.02 20.20
C TYR A 95 0.58 9.87 21.67
N GLU A 96 0.60 8.66 22.23
CA GLU A 96 0.34 8.42 23.65
C GLU A 96 1.36 9.17 24.52
N ARG A 97 2.66 9.02 24.23
CA ARG A 97 3.73 9.71 24.96
C ARG A 97 3.61 11.22 24.89
N LEU A 98 3.25 11.78 23.74
CA LEU A 98 3.06 13.22 23.58
C LEU A 98 1.78 13.72 24.26
N THR A 99 0.73 12.90 24.31
CA THR A 99 -0.47 13.19 25.12
C THR A 99 -0.10 13.24 26.60
N ILE A 100 0.67 12.26 27.09
CA ILE A 100 1.16 12.21 28.47
C ILE A 100 2.07 13.42 28.76
N LEU A 101 2.94 13.81 27.84
CA LEU A 101 3.75 15.03 27.95
C LEU A 101 2.85 16.25 28.21
N LEU A 102 1.81 16.45 27.40
CA LEU A 102 0.89 17.58 27.54
C LEU A 102 0.15 17.58 28.88
N GLU A 103 -0.25 16.41 29.38
CA GLU A 103 -0.85 16.25 30.72
C GLU A 103 0.17 16.56 31.83
N ARG A 104 1.42 16.09 31.69
CA ARG A 104 2.48 16.31 32.69
C ARG A 104 2.95 17.75 32.78
N ILE A 105 2.98 18.47 31.66
CA ILE A 105 3.36 19.89 31.64
C ILE A 105 2.18 20.83 31.88
N ALA A 106 0.97 20.31 32.14
CA ALA A 106 -0.18 21.14 32.47
C ALA A 106 0.12 21.96 33.74
N PRO A 107 -0.01 23.30 33.71
CA PRO A 107 0.37 24.16 34.85
C PRO A 107 -0.34 23.77 36.15
N GLU A 108 -1.61 23.38 36.08
CA GLU A 108 -2.39 22.88 37.22
C GLU A 108 -1.79 21.62 37.86
N ASN A 109 -1.33 20.67 37.04
CA ASN A 109 -0.72 19.43 37.51
C ASN A 109 0.68 19.69 38.10
N LEU A 110 1.45 20.59 37.48
CA LEU A 110 2.78 20.99 37.95
C LEU A 110 2.70 21.68 39.32
N VAL A 111 1.75 22.59 39.50
CA VAL A 111 1.55 23.27 40.80
C VAL A 111 1.22 22.25 41.89
N ILE A 112 0.31 21.30 41.65
CA ILE A 112 -0.07 20.29 42.64
C ILE A 112 1.10 19.36 42.97
N SER A 113 1.84 18.91 41.96
CA SER A 113 2.90 17.90 42.13
C SER A 113 4.22 18.46 42.69
N LEU A 114 4.53 19.73 42.42
CA LEU A 114 5.83 20.34 42.78
C LEU A 114 5.77 21.24 44.00
N SER A 115 4.60 21.68 44.45
CA SER A 115 4.46 22.58 45.61
C SER A 115 4.94 21.93 46.90
N LYS A 116 5.88 22.58 47.59
CA LYS A 116 6.40 22.14 48.89
C LYS A 116 6.10 23.16 50.01
N PRO A 117 5.94 22.71 51.27
CA PRO A 117 5.80 23.62 52.40
C PRO A 117 7.02 24.54 52.52
N LYS A 118 6.79 25.82 52.85
CA LYS A 118 7.82 26.85 53.06
C LYS A 118 8.70 27.18 51.83
N GLN A 119 8.32 26.73 50.64
CA GLN A 119 8.98 27.10 49.39
C GLN A 119 8.66 28.55 49.01
N THR A 120 9.63 29.27 48.45
CA THR A 120 9.44 30.61 47.88
C THR A 120 8.81 30.53 46.49
N ALA A 121 8.20 31.62 46.01
CA ALA A 121 7.67 31.69 44.65
C ALA A 121 8.77 31.46 43.59
N ALA A 122 9.97 32.02 43.82
CA ALA A 122 11.11 31.89 42.90
C ALA A 122 11.58 30.43 42.75
N GLU A 123 11.70 29.71 43.87
CA GLU A 123 12.09 28.29 43.86
C GLU A 123 11.04 27.43 43.14
N LEU A 124 9.75 27.68 43.35
CA LEU A 124 8.69 26.93 42.67
C LEU A 124 8.72 27.19 41.16
N LYS A 125 8.89 28.46 40.75
CA LYS A 125 9.04 28.85 39.35
C LYS A 125 10.19 28.11 38.68
N GLN A 126 11.37 28.13 39.29
CA GLN A 126 12.56 27.46 38.74
C GLN A 126 12.34 25.95 38.60
N LEU A 127 11.71 25.33 39.61
CA LEU A 127 11.41 23.90 39.60
C LEU A 127 10.42 23.53 38.48
N ILE A 128 9.38 24.35 38.27
CA ILE A 128 8.43 24.18 37.16
C ILE A 128 9.15 24.27 35.81
N ASN A 129 9.94 25.33 35.59
CA ASN A 129 10.66 25.53 34.33
C ASN A 129 11.62 24.38 34.01
N PHE A 130 12.29 23.87 35.04
CA PHE A 130 13.13 22.69 34.95
C PHE A 130 12.32 21.45 34.54
N GLN A 131 11.24 21.14 35.26
CA GLN A 131 10.43 19.95 35.00
C GLN A 131 9.82 19.96 33.58
N VAL A 132 9.31 21.11 33.13
CA VAL A 132 8.75 21.26 31.77
C VAL A 132 9.82 20.99 30.70
N THR A 133 11.05 21.49 30.92
CA THR A 133 12.15 21.30 29.99
C THR A 133 12.62 19.85 29.95
N GLU A 134 12.74 19.20 31.11
CA GLU A 134 13.13 17.79 31.20
C GLU A 134 12.11 16.85 30.57
N GLU A 135 10.82 17.02 30.85
CA GLU A 135 9.76 16.21 30.24
C GLU A 135 9.73 16.39 28.71
N PHE A 136 9.93 17.61 28.23
CA PHE A 136 10.02 17.88 26.79
C PHE A 136 11.24 17.20 26.16
N ASN A 137 12.42 17.33 26.78
CA ASN A 137 13.65 16.69 26.30
C ASN A 137 13.54 15.16 26.25
N HIS A 138 12.90 14.56 27.25
CA HIS A 138 12.65 13.12 27.27
C HIS A 138 11.79 12.63 26.10
N ASN A 139 10.88 13.48 25.62
CA ASN A 139 9.94 13.15 24.55
C ASN A 139 10.32 13.70 23.16
N ILE A 140 11.44 14.41 23.04
CA ILE A 140 11.85 15.07 21.78
C ILE A 140 12.03 14.09 20.61
N SER A 141 12.42 12.84 20.90
CA SER A 141 12.59 11.78 19.90
C SER A 141 11.27 11.38 19.22
N GLN A 142 10.12 11.63 19.86
CA GLN A 142 8.81 11.26 19.33
C GLN A 142 8.40 12.11 18.12
N GLN A 143 9.05 13.26 17.88
CA GLN A 143 8.76 14.16 16.75
C GLN A 143 8.86 13.49 15.38
N VAL A 144 9.64 12.41 15.25
CA VAL A 144 9.83 11.66 14.00
C VAL A 144 8.56 10.90 13.57
N TYR A 145 7.64 10.65 14.50
CA TYR A 145 6.48 9.78 14.30
C TYR A 145 5.15 10.51 14.12
N ILE A 146 5.14 11.84 14.22
CA ILE A 146 3.95 12.71 14.12
C ILE A 146 4.09 13.71 12.97
N SER A 147 3.03 14.44 12.62
CA SER A 147 3.18 15.52 11.64
C SER A 147 4.00 16.69 12.18
N SER A 148 4.60 17.44 11.26
CA SER A 148 5.27 18.70 11.58
C SER A 148 4.31 19.70 12.24
N GLN A 149 3.03 19.71 11.86
CA GLN A 149 2.03 20.60 12.47
C GLN A 149 1.79 20.27 13.95
N ALA A 150 1.61 19.00 14.31
CA ALA A 150 1.51 18.61 15.72
C ALA A 150 2.77 18.99 16.50
N TRP A 151 3.94 18.79 15.90
CA TRP A 151 5.19 19.07 16.59
C TRP A 151 5.37 20.56 16.87
N GLU A 152 5.08 21.42 15.89
CA GLU A 152 5.10 22.88 16.09
C GLU A 152 4.08 23.31 17.14
N LEU A 153 2.89 22.72 17.15
CA LEU A 153 1.87 22.99 18.17
C LEU A 153 2.35 22.62 19.58
N ILE A 154 2.98 21.46 19.75
CA ILE A 154 3.52 21.02 21.05
C ILE A 154 4.59 22.00 21.55
N LYS A 155 5.50 22.44 20.66
CA LYS A 155 6.50 23.46 21.00
C LYS A 155 5.85 24.76 21.43
N LEU A 156 4.85 25.23 20.69
CA LEU A 156 4.10 26.44 21.04
C LEU A 156 3.44 26.32 22.41
N ILE A 157 2.80 25.18 22.70
CA ILE A 157 2.15 24.93 24.00
C ILE A 157 3.16 24.94 25.13
N ARG A 158 4.34 24.33 24.94
CA ARG A 158 5.43 24.39 25.94
C ARG A 158 5.79 25.83 26.27
N GLU A 159 6.00 26.68 25.26
CA GLU A 159 6.32 28.09 25.48
C GLU A 159 5.18 28.84 26.18
N GLN A 160 3.92 28.56 25.82
CA GLN A 160 2.75 29.14 26.49
C GLN A 160 2.66 28.74 27.96
N VAL A 161 2.96 27.48 28.29
CA VAL A 161 3.02 27.00 29.69
C VAL A 161 4.05 27.79 30.49
N LEU A 162 5.27 27.95 29.96
CA LEU A 162 6.32 28.73 30.62
C LEU A 162 5.92 30.20 30.76
N GLN A 163 5.29 30.76 29.73
CA GLN A 163 4.81 32.14 29.73
C GLN A 163 3.73 32.39 30.80
N ILE A 164 2.77 31.47 30.98
CA ILE A 164 1.75 31.57 32.03
C ILE A 164 2.42 31.64 33.42
N VAL A 165 3.42 30.80 33.65
CA VAL A 165 4.19 30.79 34.90
C VAL A 165 4.96 32.09 35.09
N ASP A 166 5.60 32.60 34.03
CA ASP A 166 6.34 33.87 34.07
C ASP A 166 5.45 35.07 34.36
N ILE A 167 4.27 35.17 33.72
CA ILE A 167 3.29 36.24 33.94
C ILE A 167 2.79 36.17 35.38
N SER A 168 2.35 34.99 35.82
CA SER A 168 1.85 34.76 37.18
C SER A 168 2.87 35.10 38.26
N TYR A 169 4.17 34.96 37.96
CA TYR A 169 5.23 35.33 38.89
C TYR A 169 5.53 36.83 38.93
N LYS A 170 5.42 37.53 37.80
CA LYS A 170 5.73 38.98 37.71
C LYS A 170 4.82 39.85 38.55
N ASP A 171 3.58 39.42 38.75
CA ASP A 171 2.57 40.18 39.51
C ASP A 171 2.68 39.95 41.03
N LEU A 172 3.67 39.18 41.49
CA LEU A 172 3.88 38.87 42.90
C LEU A 172 5.00 39.71 43.53
N PRO A 173 4.91 39.99 44.84
CA PRO A 173 5.98 40.66 45.58
C PRO A 173 7.21 39.75 45.75
N ASP A 174 8.39 40.34 45.93
CA ASP A 174 9.68 39.63 46.03
C ASP A 174 9.75 38.55 47.13
N ASN A 175 8.91 38.67 48.17
CA ASN A 175 8.85 37.74 49.29
C ASN A 175 7.65 36.75 49.22
N ALA A 176 7.01 36.62 48.06
CA ALA A 176 5.88 35.73 47.85
C ALA A 176 6.25 34.26 48.09
N LYS A 177 5.29 33.49 48.60
CA LYS A 177 5.43 32.05 48.84
C LYS A 177 5.07 31.27 47.57
N GLY A 178 5.55 30.04 47.47
CA GLY A 178 5.20 29.12 46.38
C GLY A 178 3.68 28.90 46.28
N THR A 179 2.96 28.93 47.42
CA THR A 179 1.50 28.86 47.44
C THR A 179 0.82 30.05 46.76
N ASP A 180 1.43 31.23 46.80
CA ASP A 180 0.90 32.45 46.18
C ASP A 180 1.07 32.36 44.66
N LEU A 181 2.23 31.88 44.19
CA LEU A 181 2.46 31.57 42.79
C LEU A 181 1.52 30.48 42.25
N GLY A 182 1.32 29.40 43.01
CA GLY A 182 0.37 28.36 42.62
C GLY A 182 -1.04 28.90 42.40
N LYS A 183 -1.52 29.78 43.30
CA LYS A 183 -2.83 30.44 43.14
C LYS A 183 -2.86 31.38 41.95
N ALA A 184 -1.81 32.17 41.74
CA ALA A 184 -1.71 33.08 40.60
C ALA A 184 -1.78 32.32 39.26
N ILE A 185 -1.06 31.20 39.13
CA ILE A 185 -1.09 30.33 37.95
C ILE A 185 -2.50 29.80 37.68
N ILE A 186 -3.19 29.29 38.70
CA ILE A 186 -4.56 28.79 38.53
C ILE A 186 -5.53 29.91 38.13
N ASN A 187 -5.39 31.10 38.71
CA ASN A 187 -6.20 32.26 38.34
C ASN A 187 -5.95 32.69 36.89
N GLU A 188 -4.68 32.70 36.46
CA GLU A 188 -4.33 33.05 35.08
C GLU A 188 -4.93 32.04 34.09
N LEU A 189 -4.87 30.74 34.40
CA LEU A 189 -5.51 29.70 33.60
C LEU A 189 -7.03 29.89 33.48
N MET A 190 -7.71 30.31 34.55
CA MET A 190 -9.15 30.58 34.53
C MET A 190 -9.51 31.80 33.67
N ASN A 191 -8.61 32.79 33.58
CA ASN A 191 -8.79 33.97 32.75
C ASN A 191 -8.56 33.67 31.25
N HIS A 192 -7.78 32.64 30.94
CA HIS A 192 -7.59 32.18 29.57
C HIS A 192 -8.84 31.45 29.03
N LYS A 193 -9.30 31.86 27.84
CA LYS A 193 -10.46 31.24 27.16
C LYS A 193 -10.28 29.76 26.85
N SER A 194 -9.05 29.26 26.81
CA SER A 194 -8.74 27.86 26.51
C SER A 194 -7.44 27.43 27.16
N HIS A 195 -7.44 26.27 27.83
CA HIS A 195 -6.22 25.65 28.35
C HIS A 195 -5.34 25.18 27.17
N PRO A 196 -4.07 25.62 27.09
CA PRO A 196 -3.21 25.34 25.94
C PRO A 196 -2.91 23.84 25.79
N THR A 197 -2.61 23.15 26.89
CA THR A 197 -2.34 21.71 26.92
C THR A 197 -3.54 20.88 26.46
N ARG A 198 -4.74 21.21 26.95
CA ARG A 198 -5.99 20.55 26.54
C ARG A 198 -6.28 20.74 25.05
N SER A 199 -6.02 21.93 24.53
CA SER A 199 -6.18 22.21 23.09
C SER A 199 -5.23 21.38 22.24
N GLY A 200 -3.98 21.18 22.70
CA GLY A 200 -3.01 20.28 22.07
C GLY A 200 -3.46 18.83 22.08
N ILE A 201 -3.98 18.34 23.20
CA ILE A 201 -4.48 16.96 23.32
C ILE A 201 -5.62 16.71 22.33
N GLU A 202 -6.56 17.65 22.20
CA GLU A 202 -7.66 17.54 21.23
C GLU A 202 -7.15 17.58 19.79
N PHE A 203 -6.10 18.33 19.50
CA PHE A 203 -5.45 18.30 18.19
C PHE A 203 -4.83 16.92 17.90
N LEU A 204 -4.06 16.36 18.84
CA LEU A 204 -3.45 15.05 18.69
C LEU A 204 -4.52 13.96 18.47
N LYS A 205 -5.63 14.00 19.22
CA LYS A 205 -6.75 13.07 19.02
C LYS A 205 -7.34 13.16 17.60
N LYS A 206 -7.53 14.37 17.08
CA LYS A 206 -8.02 14.57 15.70
C LYS A 206 -7.04 14.05 14.67
N GLU A 207 -5.76 14.29 14.85
CA GLU A 207 -4.73 13.81 13.93
C GLU A 207 -4.66 12.28 13.90
N ILE A 208 -4.71 11.63 15.06
CA ILE A 208 -4.78 10.17 15.17
C ILE A 208 -5.98 9.63 14.38
N SER A 209 -7.14 10.29 14.45
CA SER A 209 -8.35 9.88 13.70
C SER A 209 -8.27 10.09 12.19
N LEU A 210 -7.30 10.87 11.70
CA LEU A 210 -7.04 11.04 10.26
C LEU A 210 -5.97 10.06 9.75
N VAL A 211 -5.10 9.60 10.64
CA VAL A 211 -3.99 8.68 10.33
C VAL A 211 -4.44 7.21 10.38
N MET A 212 -5.46 6.90 11.19
CA MET A 212 -6.16 5.60 11.20
C MET A 212 -7.31 5.60 10.21
#